data_AF-A0A9X3IXS7-F1
#
_entry.id   AF-A0A9X3IXS7-F1
#
_cell.length_a   1.000
_cell.length_b   1.000
_cell.length_c   1.000
_cell.angle_alpha   90.00
_cell.angle_beta   90.00
_cell.angle_gamma   90.00
#
_symmetry.space_group_name_H-M   'P 1'
#
loop_
_entity.id
_entity.type
_entity.pdbx_description
1 polymer ?
#
loop_
_entity_poly.entity_id
_entity_poly.type
_entity_poly.pdbx_seq_one_letter_code
_entity_poly.pdbx_strand_id
1 'polypeptide(L)'
;MVMTNGIVGNNTHRPLRVEEFRGFTLVDKYAPIIFLNSADAKSAQMFTLLHEATHVWLGVGGISNSDILAPSESKIERFCDRVAAEFLVPEDEFLDAWDLEDDLLDEIRRLSRHFKVSPLVIARRALDLGLLPSHEVHFIRTALYQGKAVAAGGGGDFYRTAATRLGERFARLVFTAVHEGRLGFTEAYELTDLHGRAFSKFGKAKGLLP
;
A
#
# COMPACT_ATOMS: atom_id res chain seq x y z
N MET A 1 10.88 4.43 6.81
CA MET A 1 10.95 4.67 5.35
C MET A 1 9.76 3.99 4.70
N VAL A 2 9.18 4.56 3.65
CA VAL A 2 8.10 3.90 2.87
C VAL A 2 8.61 3.68 1.45
N MET A 3 8.53 2.44 0.98
CA MET A 3 8.89 2.01 -0.37
C MET A 3 7.66 1.44 -1.06
N THR A 4 7.51 1.66 -2.36
CA THR A 4 6.35 1.14 -3.10
C THR A 4 6.78 0.50 -4.41
N ASN A 5 6.48 -0.77 -4.64
CA ASN A 5 6.78 -1.43 -5.92
C ASN A 5 5.66 -2.39 -6.30
N GLY A 6 5.42 -2.56 -7.60
CA GLY A 6 4.38 -3.44 -8.13
C GLY A 6 4.94 -4.60 -8.96
N ILE A 7 6.27 -4.70 -9.06
CA ILE A 7 6.97 -5.66 -9.90
C ILE A 7 8.16 -6.27 -9.17
N VAL A 8 8.57 -7.47 -9.57
CA VAL A 8 9.75 -8.12 -8.99
C VAL A 8 11.03 -7.52 -9.60
N GLY A 9 11.86 -6.92 -8.75
CA GLY A 9 13.06 -6.18 -9.17
C GLY A 9 12.71 -5.02 -10.11
N ASN A 10 13.29 -5.05 -11.31
CA ASN A 10 13.02 -4.13 -12.42
C ASN A 10 12.25 -4.77 -13.59
N ASN A 11 11.66 -5.95 -13.40
CA ASN A 11 11.00 -6.66 -14.50
C ASN A 11 9.52 -6.27 -14.63
N THR A 12 9.21 -5.39 -15.57
CA THR A 12 7.84 -4.93 -15.87
C THR A 12 6.87 -6.04 -16.32
N HIS A 13 7.38 -7.21 -16.71
CA HIS A 13 6.56 -8.36 -17.12
C HIS A 13 6.24 -9.30 -15.95
N ARG A 14 6.74 -9.01 -14.75
CA ARG A 14 6.59 -9.88 -13.57
C ARG A 14 5.94 -9.11 -12.41
N PRO A 15 4.62 -8.86 -12.47
CA PRO A 15 3.91 -8.10 -11.45
C PRO A 15 3.82 -8.87 -10.13
N LEU A 16 3.83 -8.14 -9.02
CA LEU A 16 3.50 -8.65 -7.70
C LEU A 16 1.99 -8.83 -7.61
N ARG A 17 1.54 -10.07 -7.41
CA ARG A 17 0.11 -10.40 -7.33
C ARG A 17 -0.47 -9.84 -6.04
N VAL A 18 -1.50 -9.01 -6.18
CA VAL A 18 -2.16 -8.34 -5.05
C VAL A 18 -2.83 -9.35 -4.12
N GLU A 19 -3.24 -10.50 -4.64
CA GLU A 19 -3.83 -11.60 -3.87
C GLU A 19 -2.80 -12.33 -2.98
N GLU A 20 -1.53 -12.28 -3.35
CA GLU A 20 -0.45 -12.92 -2.61
C GLU A 20 0.21 -11.95 -1.61
N PHE A 21 0.18 -10.65 -1.92
CA PHE A 21 0.92 -9.66 -1.15
C PHE A 21 0.43 -8.22 -1.38
N ARG A 22 0.08 -7.51 -0.29
CA ARG A 22 -0.33 -6.09 -0.32
C ARG A 22 0.70 -5.15 0.33
N GLY A 23 1.31 -5.56 1.43
CA GLY A 23 2.31 -4.77 2.13
C GLY A 23 3.01 -5.56 3.24
N PHE A 24 4.16 -5.07 3.70
CA PHE A 24 4.81 -5.60 4.90
C PHE A 24 5.55 -4.50 5.63
N THR A 25 5.86 -4.78 6.89
CA THR A 25 6.72 -3.94 7.73
C THR A 25 7.91 -4.72 8.26
N LEU A 26 9.10 -4.20 8.00
CA LEU A 26 10.32 -4.57 8.70
C LEU A 26 10.52 -3.59 9.85
N VAL A 27 10.27 -4.07 11.07
CA VAL A 27 10.48 -3.28 12.28
C VAL A 27 11.95 -3.34 12.67
N ASP A 28 12.57 -2.18 12.72
CA ASP A 28 13.91 -1.96 13.26
C ASP A 28 13.89 -0.72 14.16
N LYS A 29 14.73 -0.70 15.19
CA LYS A 29 14.78 0.38 16.19
C LYS A 29 15.23 1.72 15.57
N TYR A 30 16.04 1.68 14.52
CA TYR A 30 16.66 2.84 13.90
C TYR A 30 16.11 3.13 12.51
N ALA A 31 15.78 2.09 11.74
CA ALA A 31 15.37 2.21 10.35
C ALA A 31 14.19 1.30 9.98
N PRO A 32 12.98 1.53 10.52
CA PRO A 32 11.81 0.76 10.12
C PRO A 32 11.45 1.01 8.65
N ILE A 33 11.04 -0.04 7.95
CA ILE A 33 10.68 -0.01 6.53
C ILE A 33 9.26 -0.52 6.36
N ILE A 34 8.44 0.26 5.67
CA ILE A 34 7.12 -0.15 5.16
C ILE A 34 7.24 -0.34 3.66
N PHE A 35 6.78 -1.48 3.16
CA PHE A 35 6.69 -1.76 1.74
C PHE A 35 5.23 -1.87 1.32
N LEU A 36 4.85 -1.23 0.21
CA LEU A 36 3.51 -1.33 -0.37
C LEU A 36 3.55 -1.88 -1.79
N ASN A 37 2.61 -2.78 -2.10
CA ASN A 37 2.40 -3.24 -3.47
C ASN A 37 1.73 -2.14 -4.30
N SER A 38 2.47 -1.55 -5.24
CA SER A 38 1.93 -0.46 -6.07
C SER A 38 0.98 -0.93 -7.17
N ALA A 39 0.82 -2.25 -7.38
CA ALA A 39 -0.14 -2.82 -8.30
C ALA A 39 -1.59 -2.77 -7.76
N ASP A 40 -1.77 -2.53 -6.46
CA ASP A 40 -3.08 -2.39 -5.84
C ASP A 40 -3.68 -1.00 -6.10
N ALA A 41 -4.99 -0.83 -5.90
CA ALA A 41 -5.65 0.47 -6.04
C ALA A 41 -5.10 1.48 -5.01
N LYS A 42 -5.05 2.77 -5.35
CA LYS A 42 -4.51 3.81 -4.45
C LYS A 42 -5.27 3.91 -3.12
N SER A 43 -6.59 3.75 -3.15
CA SER A 43 -7.41 3.70 -1.94
C SER A 43 -7.11 2.48 -1.06
N ALA A 44 -6.75 1.33 -1.66
CA ALA A 44 -6.31 0.15 -0.91
C ALA A 44 -4.90 0.32 -0.35
N GLN A 45 -3.98 0.94 -1.12
CA GLN A 45 -2.63 1.27 -0.65
C GLN A 45 -2.66 2.19 0.60
N MET A 46 -3.64 3.09 0.71
CA MET A 46 -3.80 3.93 1.91
C MET A 46 -4.17 3.12 3.16
N PHE A 47 -5.07 2.16 3.02
CA PHE A 47 -5.42 1.25 4.11
C PHE A 47 -4.21 0.42 4.54
N THR A 48 -3.52 -0.22 3.58
CA THR A 48 -2.31 -0.98 3.86
C THR A 48 -1.23 -0.11 4.51
N LEU A 49 -1.01 1.12 4.05
CA LEU A 49 -0.02 2.02 4.65
C LEU A 49 -0.30 2.29 6.14
N LEU A 50 -1.55 2.58 6.50
CA LEU A 50 -1.92 2.85 7.90
C LEU A 50 -1.86 1.58 8.76
N HIS A 51 -2.25 0.45 8.20
CA HIS A 51 -2.10 -0.86 8.84
C HIS A 51 -0.62 -1.15 9.17
N GLU A 52 0.27 -1.02 8.18
CA GLU A 52 1.71 -1.20 8.35
C GLU A 52 2.34 -0.16 9.28
N ALA A 53 1.90 1.09 9.23
CA ALA A 53 2.35 2.12 10.18
C ALA A 53 2.00 1.75 11.63
N THR A 54 0.84 1.13 11.85
CA THR A 54 0.43 0.65 13.18
C THR A 54 1.33 -0.48 13.66
N HIS A 55 1.76 -1.38 12.77
CA HIS A 55 2.79 -2.38 13.09
C HIS A 55 4.11 -1.75 13.55
N VAL A 56 4.56 -0.68 12.87
CA VAL A 56 5.74 0.08 13.30
C VAL A 56 5.54 0.67 14.70
N TRP A 57 4.39 1.27 14.98
CA TRP A 57 4.10 1.89 16.28
C TRP A 57 4.04 0.86 17.42
N LEU A 58 3.56 -0.35 17.15
CA LEU A 58 3.56 -1.44 18.11
C LEU A 58 4.94 -2.10 18.30
N GLY A 59 5.90 -1.80 17.42
CA GLY A 59 7.20 -2.45 17.42
C GLY A 59 7.13 -3.94 17.04
N VAL A 60 6.09 -4.37 16.32
CA VAL A 60 5.89 -5.76 15.90
C VAL A 60 6.02 -5.87 14.40
N GLY A 61 7.11 -6.48 13.93
CA GLY A 61 7.33 -6.76 12.51
C GLY A 61 6.54 -7.97 12.03
N GLY A 62 6.30 -8.04 10.72
CA GLY A 62 5.54 -9.13 10.12
C GLY A 62 5.31 -8.91 8.61
N ILE A 63 4.97 -10.00 7.93
CA ILE A 63 4.43 -9.93 6.57
C ILE A 63 2.92 -9.94 6.74
N SER A 64 2.25 -8.83 6.42
CA SER A 64 0.79 -8.83 6.39
C SER A 64 0.35 -9.44 5.06
N ASN A 65 -0.48 -10.48 5.14
CA ASN A 65 -1.35 -10.83 4.03
C ASN A 65 -2.73 -10.29 4.39
N SER A 66 -2.84 -8.96 4.44
CA SER A 66 -4.04 -8.24 4.90
C SER A 66 -5.19 -8.43 3.89
N ASP A 67 -5.81 -9.61 3.85
CA ASP A 67 -7.16 -9.72 3.34
C ASP A 67 -8.07 -9.00 4.34
N ILE A 68 -8.44 -7.76 4.01
CA ILE A 68 -9.30 -6.86 4.80
C ILE A 68 -10.60 -7.58 5.25
N LEU A 69 -10.99 -8.65 4.55
CA LEU A 69 -12.21 -9.41 4.83
C LEU A 69 -12.00 -10.74 5.55
N ALA A 70 -10.77 -11.23 5.68
CA ALA A 70 -10.51 -12.44 6.45
C ALA A 70 -10.46 -12.10 7.94
N PRO A 71 -11.12 -12.86 8.82
CA PRO A 71 -10.87 -12.78 10.25
C PRO A 71 -9.41 -13.17 10.50
N SER A 72 -8.59 -12.23 10.96
CA SER A 72 -7.26 -12.59 11.45
C SER A 72 -7.38 -13.18 12.86
N GLU A 73 -6.80 -14.36 13.07
CA GLU A 73 -6.65 -14.99 14.39
C GLU A 73 -5.71 -14.19 15.31
N SER A 74 -4.90 -13.30 14.73
CA SER A 74 -3.98 -12.46 15.49
C SER A 74 -4.68 -11.23 16.06
N LYS A 75 -4.57 -11.04 17.38
CA LYS A 75 -5.04 -9.83 18.08
C LYS A 75 -4.37 -8.56 17.57
N ILE A 76 -3.14 -8.66 17.05
CA ILE A 76 -2.35 -7.53 16.56
C ILE A 76 -2.91 -7.06 15.22
N GLU A 77 -3.11 -7.98 14.28
CA GLU A 77 -3.68 -7.67 12.96
C GLU A 77 -5.06 -7.02 13.10
N ARG A 78 -5.92 -7.57 13.97
CA ARG A 78 -7.23 -6.97 14.29
C ARG A 78 -7.13 -5.58 14.93
N PHE A 79 -6.04 -5.29 15.62
CA PHE A 79 -5.82 -3.95 16.16
C PHE A 79 -5.36 -3.00 15.06
N CYS A 80 -4.40 -3.40 14.22
CA CYS A 80 -3.93 -2.63 13.06
C CYS A 80 -5.09 -2.31 12.09
N ASP A 81 -5.94 -3.29 11.78
CA ASP A 81 -7.14 -3.09 10.94
C ASP A 81 -8.10 -2.06 11.55
N ARG A 82 -8.37 -2.16 12.85
CA ARG A 82 -9.25 -1.19 13.54
C ARG A 82 -8.66 0.21 13.53
N VAL A 83 -7.36 0.36 13.78
CA VAL A 83 -6.70 1.67 13.73
C VAL A 83 -6.76 2.25 12.31
N ALA A 84 -6.50 1.46 11.28
CA ALA A 84 -6.57 1.91 9.89
C ALA A 84 -8.02 2.30 9.50
N ALA A 85 -9.00 1.49 9.90
CA ALA A 85 -10.41 1.75 9.65
C ALA A 85 -10.90 3.02 10.37
N GLU A 86 -10.57 3.18 11.66
CA GLU A 86 -10.93 4.37 12.44
C GLU A 86 -10.29 5.64 11.85
N PHE A 87 -9.04 5.56 11.44
CA PHE A 87 -8.33 6.71 10.90
C PHE A 87 -8.89 7.14 9.53
N LEU A 88 -9.21 6.19 8.66
CA LEU A 88 -9.70 6.49 7.31
C LEU A 88 -11.20 6.76 7.27
N VAL A 89 -11.95 6.14 8.17
CA VAL A 89 -13.42 6.15 8.20
C VAL A 89 -13.87 6.30 9.66
N PRO A 90 -13.74 7.50 10.26
CA PRO A 90 -14.07 7.74 11.67
C PRO A 90 -15.51 7.32 12.00
N GLU A 91 -15.72 6.77 13.20
CA GLU A 91 -17.03 6.20 13.59
C GLU A 91 -18.14 7.24 13.54
N ASP A 92 -17.94 8.37 14.20
CA ASP A 92 -18.94 9.44 14.29
C ASP A 92 -19.35 9.95 12.89
N GLU A 93 -18.36 10.23 12.03
CA GLU A 93 -18.60 10.71 10.67
C GLU A 93 -19.25 9.62 9.80
N PHE A 94 -18.90 8.35 10.00
CA PHE A 94 -19.51 7.24 9.28
C PHE A 94 -20.97 7.08 9.66
N LEU A 95 -21.29 7.11 10.96
CA LEU A 95 -22.66 6.97 11.44
C LEU A 95 -23.54 8.14 11.00
N ASP A 96 -23.02 9.36 11.04
CA ASP A 96 -23.73 10.56 10.56
C ASP A 96 -23.98 10.50 9.04
N ALA A 97 -23.04 9.91 8.30
CA ALA A 97 -23.15 9.78 6.85
C ALA A 97 -23.96 8.55 6.41
N TRP A 98 -24.13 7.53 7.26
CA TRP A 98 -24.73 6.24 6.88
C TRP A 98 -26.24 6.37 6.68
N ASP A 99 -26.69 6.06 5.46
CA ASP A 99 -28.11 6.14 5.10
C ASP A 99 -28.51 4.98 4.18
N LEU A 100 -29.47 4.16 4.64
CA LEU A 100 -29.97 2.99 3.91
C LEU A 100 -31.32 3.24 3.22
N GLU A 101 -31.65 4.50 2.91
CA GLU A 101 -32.81 4.81 2.07
C GLU A 101 -32.69 4.26 0.63
N ASP A 102 -31.46 4.11 0.12
CA ASP A 102 -31.12 3.61 -1.23
C ASP A 102 -30.62 2.14 -1.24
N ASP A 103 -30.27 1.62 -2.43
CA ASP A 103 -29.60 0.32 -2.60
C ASP A 103 -28.26 0.25 -1.84
N LEU A 104 -28.04 -0.85 -1.12
CA LEU A 104 -26.84 -1.06 -0.30
C LEU A 104 -25.53 -0.87 -1.09
N LEU A 105 -25.45 -1.35 -2.33
CA LEU A 105 -24.22 -1.24 -3.11
C LEU A 105 -23.97 0.21 -3.54
N ASP A 106 -25.03 0.97 -3.82
CA ASP A 106 -24.92 2.39 -4.15
C ASP A 106 -24.55 3.24 -2.94
N GLU A 107 -25.07 2.89 -1.75
CA GLU A 107 -24.66 3.50 -0.49
C GLU A 107 -23.18 3.25 -0.18
N ILE A 108 -22.73 2.00 -0.30
CA ILE A 108 -21.32 1.63 -0.13
C ILE A 108 -20.42 2.40 -1.11
N ARG A 109 -20.86 2.57 -2.37
CA ARG A 109 -20.12 3.36 -3.38
C ARG A 109 -20.13 4.85 -3.05
N ARG A 110 -21.23 5.38 -2.52
CA ARG A 110 -21.35 6.79 -2.11
C ARG A 110 -20.37 7.09 -0.98
N LEU A 111 -20.37 6.29 0.08
CA LEU A 111 -19.44 6.43 1.20
C LEU A 111 -17.99 6.19 0.78
N SER A 112 -17.73 5.25 -0.14
CA SER A 112 -16.39 5.02 -0.70
C SER A 112 -15.86 6.28 -1.41
N ARG A 113 -16.72 7.02 -2.11
CA ARG A 113 -16.37 8.31 -2.72
C ARG A 113 -16.21 9.43 -1.70
N HIS A 114 -16.97 9.42 -0.60
CA HIS A 114 -16.87 10.39 0.49
C HIS A 114 -15.52 10.25 1.21
N PHE A 115 -15.26 9.08 1.78
CA PHE A 115 -14.05 8.76 2.54
C PHE A 115 -12.80 8.48 1.68
N LYS A 116 -12.95 8.42 0.35
CA LYS A 116 -11.86 8.12 -0.61
C LYS A 116 -11.18 6.76 -0.39
N VAL A 117 -11.89 5.81 0.22
CA VAL A 117 -11.41 4.44 0.43
C VAL A 117 -12.06 3.47 -0.55
N SER A 118 -11.62 2.21 -0.56
CA SER A 118 -12.26 1.20 -1.42
C SER A 118 -13.67 0.86 -0.88
N PRO A 119 -14.61 0.44 -1.74
CA PRO A 119 -15.91 -0.06 -1.30
C PRO A 119 -15.80 -1.19 -0.26
N LEU A 120 -14.73 -1.96 -0.31
CA LEU A 120 -14.46 -3.05 0.62
C LEU A 120 -14.16 -2.56 2.04
N VAL A 121 -13.45 -1.43 2.15
CA VAL A 121 -13.16 -0.79 3.45
C VAL A 121 -14.45 -0.26 4.08
N ILE A 122 -15.34 0.34 3.29
CA ILE A 122 -16.66 0.78 3.76
C ILE A 122 -17.50 -0.41 4.23
N ALA A 123 -17.60 -1.46 3.42
CA ALA A 123 -18.34 -2.66 3.78
C ALA A 123 -17.79 -3.30 5.06
N ARG A 124 -16.46 -3.33 5.20
CA ARG A 124 -15.81 -3.82 6.41
C ARG A 124 -16.10 -2.94 7.62
N ARG A 125 -16.06 -1.62 7.47
CA ARG A 125 -16.37 -0.66 8.54
C ARG A 125 -17.81 -0.81 9.03
N ALA A 126 -18.76 -0.94 8.11
CA ALA A 126 -20.15 -1.19 8.45
C ALA A 126 -20.35 -2.51 9.22
N LEU A 127 -19.60 -3.56 8.86
CA LEU A 127 -19.58 -4.81 9.63
C LEU A 127 -18.97 -4.62 11.03
N ASP A 128 -17.85 -3.92 11.14
CA ASP A 128 -17.18 -3.68 12.42
C ASP A 128 -18.07 -2.86 13.39
N LEU A 129 -18.91 -1.97 12.85
CA LEU A 129 -19.91 -1.18 13.60
C LEU A 129 -21.26 -1.91 13.80
N GLY A 130 -21.40 -3.13 13.30
CA GLY A 130 -22.62 -3.94 13.44
C GLY A 130 -23.81 -3.49 12.57
N LEU A 131 -23.58 -2.62 11.59
CA LEU A 131 -24.58 -2.14 10.63
C LEU A 131 -24.85 -3.13 9.50
N LEU A 132 -23.86 -3.97 9.17
CA LEU A 132 -24.00 -5.04 8.19
C LEU A 132 -23.59 -6.40 8.75
N PRO A 133 -24.32 -7.48 8.44
CA PRO A 133 -23.88 -8.83 8.76
C PRO A 133 -22.78 -9.31 7.81
N SER A 134 -21.97 -10.28 8.24
CA SER A 134 -20.81 -10.75 7.48
C SER A 134 -21.15 -11.32 6.09
N HIS A 135 -22.37 -11.83 5.88
CA HIS A 135 -22.80 -12.35 4.58
C HIS A 135 -22.99 -11.24 3.53
N GLU A 136 -23.40 -10.04 3.94
CA GLU A 136 -23.53 -8.88 3.03
C GLU A 136 -22.16 -8.42 2.55
N VAL A 137 -21.17 -8.38 3.44
CA VAL A 137 -19.78 -8.07 3.07
C VAL A 137 -19.23 -9.08 2.08
N HIS A 138 -19.54 -10.37 2.25
CA HIS A 138 -19.17 -11.42 1.30
C HIS A 138 -19.83 -11.23 -0.07
N PHE A 139 -21.11 -10.85 -0.08
CA PHE A 139 -21.85 -10.52 -1.30
C PHE A 139 -21.21 -9.33 -2.03
N ILE A 140 -20.94 -8.23 -1.33
CA ILE A 140 -20.28 -7.03 -1.87
C ILE A 140 -18.92 -7.36 -2.48
N ARG A 141 -18.10 -8.17 -1.80
CA ARG A 141 -16.82 -8.65 -2.35
C ARG A 141 -17.05 -9.39 -3.68
N THR A 142 -17.96 -10.35 -3.70
CA THR A 142 -18.25 -11.15 -4.89
C THR A 142 -18.71 -10.25 -6.04
N ALA A 143 -19.64 -9.34 -5.79
CA ALA A 143 -20.17 -8.40 -6.78
C ALA A 143 -19.11 -7.47 -7.38
N LEU A 144 -18.12 -7.03 -6.58
CA LEU A 144 -17.07 -6.12 -7.03
C LEU A 144 -15.91 -6.80 -7.78
N TYR A 145 -15.63 -8.07 -7.48
CA TYR A 145 -14.45 -8.78 -7.99
C TYR A 145 -14.76 -9.81 -9.09
N GLN A 146 -16.02 -10.24 -9.28
CA GLN A 146 -16.38 -11.09 -10.42
C GLN A 146 -16.37 -10.36 -11.79
N GLY A 147 -16.23 -9.04 -11.81
CA GLY A 147 -16.26 -8.23 -13.05
C GLY A 147 -14.90 -7.69 -13.55
N LYS A 148 -13.77 -7.94 -12.87
CA LYS A 148 -12.48 -7.34 -13.24
C LYS A 148 -11.61 -8.28 -14.08
N ALA A 149 -11.78 -8.22 -15.39
CA ALA A 149 -10.71 -8.57 -16.31
C ALA A 149 -9.56 -7.55 -16.15
N VAL A 150 -8.34 -8.04 -15.98
CA VAL A 150 -7.13 -7.21 -15.82
C VAL A 150 -6.91 -6.39 -17.10
N ALA A 151 -7.28 -5.11 -17.06
CA ALA A 151 -6.95 -4.19 -18.14
C ALA A 151 -5.44 -3.89 -18.09
N ALA A 152 -4.72 -4.34 -19.12
CA ALA A 152 -3.31 -4.02 -19.32
C ALA A 152 -3.16 -2.51 -19.64
N GLY A 153 -2.74 -1.73 -18.64
CA GLY A 153 -2.44 -0.31 -18.80
C GLY A 153 -1.01 -0.08 -19.31
N GLY A 154 -0.87 0.89 -20.23
CA GLY A 154 0.38 1.23 -20.93
C GLY A 154 1.56 1.66 -20.03
N GLY A 155 2.77 1.48 -20.57
CA GLY A 155 4.04 1.63 -19.85
C GLY A 155 4.26 3.01 -19.23
N GLY A 156 4.56 3.03 -17.93
CA GLY A 156 4.91 4.24 -17.19
C GLY A 156 6.37 4.68 -17.39
N ASP A 157 6.68 5.91 -16.95
CA ASP A 157 8.05 6.44 -16.92
C ASP A 157 8.90 5.70 -15.86
N PHE A 158 9.89 4.95 -16.33
CA PHE A 158 10.83 4.18 -15.52
C PHE A 158 11.46 4.98 -14.38
N TYR A 159 11.89 6.23 -14.63
CA TYR A 159 12.59 7.04 -13.61
C TYR A 159 11.63 7.60 -12.57
N ARG A 160 10.37 7.87 -12.95
CA ARG A 160 9.32 8.21 -11.98
C ARG A 160 8.99 7.02 -11.11
N THR A 161 8.82 5.83 -11.69
CA THR A 161 8.54 4.59 -10.95
C THR A 161 9.70 4.23 -10.03
N ALA A 162 10.95 4.32 -10.48
CA ALA A 162 12.14 4.07 -9.67
C ALA A 162 12.26 5.03 -8.47
N ALA A 163 11.86 6.29 -8.63
CA ALA A 163 11.91 7.28 -7.55
C ALA A 163 10.90 6.97 -6.45
N THR A 164 9.68 6.59 -6.84
CA THR A 164 8.64 6.16 -5.89
C THR A 164 9.02 4.83 -5.22
N ARG A 165 9.64 3.90 -5.98
CA ARG A 165 10.14 2.62 -5.47
C ARG A 165 11.17 2.78 -4.37
N LEU A 166 12.21 3.59 -4.64
CA LEU A 166 13.32 3.76 -3.72
C LEU A 166 12.96 4.66 -2.53
N GLY A 167 12.05 5.61 -2.73
CA GLY A 167 11.81 6.69 -1.78
C GLY A 167 12.93 7.74 -1.87
N GLU A 168 12.55 9.02 -1.83
CA GLU A 168 13.48 10.12 -2.08
C GLU A 168 14.64 10.15 -1.08
N ARG A 169 14.37 9.90 0.20
CA ARG A 169 15.39 9.96 1.27
C ARG A 169 16.47 8.90 1.09
N PHE A 170 16.08 7.67 0.75
CA PHE A 170 17.02 6.57 0.54
C PHE A 170 17.84 6.77 -0.73
N ALA A 171 17.19 7.16 -1.82
CA ALA A 171 17.90 7.54 -3.04
C ALA A 171 18.94 8.63 -2.74
N ARG A 172 18.57 9.71 -2.06
CA ARG A 172 19.51 10.77 -1.69
C ARG A 172 20.68 10.25 -0.84
N LEU A 173 20.39 9.43 0.17
CA LEU A 173 21.40 8.85 1.06
C LEU A 173 22.43 8.01 0.28
N VAL A 174 21.97 7.10 -0.58
CA VAL A 174 22.86 6.24 -1.38
C VAL A 174 23.71 7.08 -2.33
N PHE A 175 23.11 8.02 -3.07
CA PHE A 175 23.84 8.84 -4.03
C PHE A 175 24.84 9.80 -3.35
N THR A 176 24.50 10.37 -2.19
CA THR A 176 25.44 11.16 -1.38
C THR A 176 26.60 10.29 -0.87
N ALA A 177 26.33 9.07 -0.38
CA ALA A 177 27.38 8.17 0.09
C ALA A 177 28.35 7.75 -1.04
N VAL A 178 27.84 7.54 -2.25
CA VAL A 178 28.68 7.29 -3.44
C VAL A 178 29.53 8.50 -3.79
N HIS A 179 28.93 9.71 -3.78
CA HIS A 179 29.65 10.94 -4.10
C HIS A 179 30.77 11.24 -3.10
N GLU A 180 30.54 10.93 -1.83
CA GLU A 180 31.54 11.10 -0.76
C GLU A 180 32.54 9.93 -0.67
N GLY A 181 32.46 8.93 -1.55
CA GLY A 181 33.34 7.76 -1.54
C GLY A 181 33.15 6.83 -0.34
N ARG A 182 32.06 7.00 0.42
CA ARG A 182 31.68 6.15 1.56
C ARG A 182 31.01 4.84 1.14
N LEU A 183 30.57 4.76 -0.11
CA LEU A 183 29.90 3.58 -0.69
C LEU A 183 30.42 3.34 -2.12
N GLY A 184 30.73 2.08 -2.45
CA GLY A 184 31.13 1.72 -3.80
C GLY A 184 29.96 1.71 -4.80
N PHE A 185 30.25 1.87 -6.10
CA PHE A 185 29.22 1.77 -7.15
C PHE A 185 28.53 0.39 -7.18
N THR A 186 29.26 -0.69 -6.93
CA THR A 186 28.70 -2.05 -6.89
C THR A 186 27.63 -2.17 -5.80
N GLU A 187 27.94 -1.74 -4.58
CA GLU A 187 26.98 -1.74 -3.46
C GLU A 187 25.81 -0.79 -3.73
N ALA A 188 26.06 0.39 -4.31
CA ALA A 188 25.00 1.32 -4.67
C ALA A 188 24.03 0.74 -5.70
N TYR A 189 24.53 -0.05 -6.66
CA TYR A 189 23.70 -0.73 -7.64
C TYR A 189 22.84 -1.82 -7.00
N GLU A 190 23.40 -2.60 -6.08
CA GLU A 190 22.64 -3.61 -5.32
C GLU A 190 21.56 -2.98 -4.45
N LEU A 191 21.89 -1.90 -3.73
CA LEU A 191 20.96 -1.19 -2.85
C LEU A 191 19.81 -0.52 -3.62
N THR A 192 20.07 -0.02 -4.82
CA THR A 192 19.06 0.71 -5.60
C THR A 192 18.37 -0.15 -6.65
N ASP A 193 18.90 -1.34 -6.94
CA ASP A 193 18.53 -2.16 -8.09
C ASP A 193 18.52 -1.28 -9.37
N LEU A 194 19.53 -0.42 -9.54
CA LEU A 194 19.75 0.41 -10.72
C LEU A 194 21.20 0.23 -11.14
N HIS A 195 21.44 -0.25 -12.36
CA HIS A 195 22.78 -0.61 -12.81
C HIS A 195 23.29 0.30 -13.92
N GLY A 196 24.58 0.64 -13.86
CA GLY A 196 25.30 1.36 -14.92
C GLY A 196 24.60 2.65 -15.35
N ARG A 197 24.23 2.75 -16.63
CA ARG A 197 23.62 3.97 -17.19
C ARG A 197 22.28 4.32 -16.54
N ALA A 198 21.51 3.34 -16.06
CA ALA A 198 20.23 3.59 -15.40
C ALA A 198 20.44 4.33 -14.07
N PHE A 199 21.45 3.94 -13.29
CA PHE A 199 21.84 4.62 -12.06
C PHE A 199 22.27 6.06 -12.32
N SER A 200 23.18 6.28 -13.28
CA SER A 200 23.66 7.63 -13.61
C SER A 200 22.53 8.53 -14.14
N LYS A 201 21.67 8.00 -15.01
CA LYS A 201 20.56 8.76 -15.60
C LYS A 201 19.48 9.08 -14.55
N PHE A 202 19.20 8.16 -13.63
CA PHE A 202 18.32 8.43 -12.49
C PHE A 202 18.91 9.54 -11.60
N GLY A 203 20.19 9.45 -11.24
CA GLY A 203 20.87 10.45 -10.44
C GLY A 203 20.80 11.85 -11.05
N LYS A 204 21.10 11.98 -12.35
CA LYS A 204 20.99 13.26 -13.07
C LYS A 204 19.55 13.79 -13.14
N ALA A 205 18.60 12.91 -13.49
CA ALA A 205 17.18 13.27 -13.59
C ALA A 205 16.58 13.74 -12.25
N LYS A 206 17.19 13.35 -11.12
CA LYS A 206 16.78 13.74 -9.76
C LYS A 206 17.69 14.78 -9.11
N GLY A 207 18.68 15.31 -9.84
CA GLY A 207 19.66 16.26 -9.28
C GLY A 207 20.51 15.69 -8.14
N LEU A 208 20.70 14.37 -8.12
CA LEU A 208 21.53 13.63 -7.16
C LEU A 208 22.94 13.37 -7.68
N LEU A 209 23.15 13.56 -9.00
CA LEU A 209 24.46 13.57 -9.65
C LEU A 209 24.58 14.80 -10.55
N PRO A 210 25.79 15.35 -10.71
CA PRO A 210 26.07 16.39 -11.69
C PRO A 210 25.90 15.92 -13.15
#